data_AF-A0A2V6GM78-F1
#
_entry.id   AF-A0A2V6GM78-F1
#
_cell.length_a   1.000
_cell.length_b   1.000
_cell.length_c   1.000
_cell.angle_alpha   90.00
_cell.angle_beta   90.00
_cell.angle_gamma   90.00
#
_symmetry.space_group_name_H-M   'P 1'
#
loop_
_entity.id
_entity.type
_entity.pdbx_description
1 polymer ?
#
loop_
_entity_poly.entity_id
_entity_poly.type
_entity_poly.pdbx_seq_one_letter_code
_entity_poly.pdbx_strand_id
1 'polypeptide(L)'
;MMPCPYCGTLLPKDAERCTRCDWTRRATETAEPRASDAMAVLLSVVPGLGHIYKGHKVVGALLLFLVTPIAFAFALLAAFASAGFGLGILVFYWLGVMIHVWGIEDRVPPASVDQGEQY
;
A
#
# COMPACT_ATOMS: atom_id res chain seq x y z
N MET A 1 17.36 23.09 6.44
CA MET A 1 18.37 22.46 5.59
C MET A 1 18.19 20.95 5.63
N MET A 2 18.59 20.24 4.57
CA MET A 2 18.64 18.78 4.51
C MET A 2 19.96 18.36 3.84
N PRO A 3 20.63 17.28 4.29
CA PRO A 3 21.81 16.77 3.60
C PRO A 3 21.42 16.08 2.29
N CYS A 4 22.20 16.31 1.23
CA CYS A 4 22.04 15.57 -0.02
C CYS A 4 22.25 14.06 0.23
N PRO A 5 21.35 13.17 -0.23
CA PRO A 5 21.46 11.74 0.02
C PRO A 5 22.62 11.07 -0.71
N TYR A 6 23.14 11.70 -1.78
CA TYR A 6 24.28 11.19 -2.54
C TYR A 6 25.63 11.67 -2.00
N CYS A 7 25.82 12.98 -1.82
CA CYS A 7 27.12 13.56 -1.50
C CYS A 7 27.20 14.23 -0.11
N GLY A 8 26.12 14.24 0.66
CA GLY A 8 26.08 14.79 2.02
C GLY A 8 26.11 16.32 2.13
N THR A 9 26.17 17.06 1.01
CA THR A 9 26.17 18.54 1.05
C THR A 9 24.86 19.10 1.59
N LEU A 10 24.91 20.09 2.48
CA LEU A 10 23.74 20.74 3.05
C LEU A 10 23.03 21.60 2.00
N LEU A 11 21.75 21.31 1.78
CA LEU A 11 20.89 22.01 0.84
C LEU A 11 19.73 22.69 1.59
N PRO A 12 19.18 23.79 1.05
CA PRO A 12 17.91 24.32 1.52
C PRO A 12 16.78 23.31 1.26
N LYS A 13 15.70 23.37 2.05
CA LYS A 13 14.64 22.33 2.05
C LYS A 13 13.85 22.24 0.73
N ASP A 14 13.95 23.26 -0.10
CA ASP A 14 13.30 23.47 -1.40
C ASP A 14 14.27 23.34 -2.59
N ALA A 15 15.51 22.84 -2.36
CA ALA A 15 16.45 22.62 -3.46
C ALA A 15 15.93 21.56 -4.45
N GLU A 16 15.85 21.93 -5.73
CA GLU A 16 15.50 21.04 -6.86
C GLU A 16 16.70 20.22 -7.38
N ARG A 17 17.92 20.69 -7.13
CA ARG A 17 19.17 20.03 -7.54
C ARG A 17 20.28 20.25 -6.51
N CYS A 18 21.21 19.30 -6.44
CA CYS A 18 22.41 19.48 -5.63
C CYS A 18 23.35 20.47 -6.31
N THR A 19 24.05 21.28 -5.53
CA THR A 19 25.06 22.21 -6.02
C THR A 19 26.43 21.56 -6.24
N ARG A 20 26.64 20.32 -5.76
CA ARG A 20 27.94 19.62 -5.78
C ARG A 20 27.94 18.29 -6.57
N CYS A 21 26.80 17.64 -6.73
CA CYS A 21 26.69 16.38 -7.48
C CYS A 21 25.47 16.41 -8.41
N ASP A 22 25.26 15.36 -9.19
CA ASP A 22 24.17 15.27 -10.17
C ASP A 22 22.82 14.81 -9.57
N TRP A 23 22.65 14.95 -8.25
CA TRP A 23 21.38 14.65 -7.60
C TRP A 23 20.32 15.71 -7.93
N THR A 24 19.12 15.26 -8.31
CA THR A 24 17.93 16.09 -8.51
C THR A 24 16.80 15.63 -7.58
N ARG A 25 15.92 16.55 -7.16
CA ARG A 25 14.78 16.24 -6.30
C ARG A 25 13.87 15.20 -6.94
N ARG A 26 13.62 15.30 -8.25
CA ARG A 26 12.87 14.30 -9.03
C ARG A 26 13.44 12.89 -8.91
N ALA A 27 14.77 12.73 -8.81
CA ALA A 27 15.37 11.41 -8.61
C ALA A 27 15.01 10.78 -7.25
N THR A 28 14.46 11.56 -6.32
CA THR A 28 13.95 11.12 -5.01
C THR A 28 12.48 11.41 -4.81
N GLU A 29 11.79 11.93 -5.83
CA GLU A 29 10.37 12.24 -5.78
C GLU A 29 9.61 10.95 -6.02
N THR A 30 8.95 10.49 -4.97
CA THR A 30 8.19 9.25 -4.95
C THR A 30 6.85 9.48 -5.62
N ALA A 31 6.25 8.45 -6.21
CA ALA A 31 4.96 8.56 -6.90
C ALA A 31 3.91 9.31 -6.06
N GLU A 32 2.97 9.99 -6.74
CA GLU A 32 1.90 10.74 -6.10
C GLU A 32 1.18 9.87 -5.04
N PRO A 33 1.03 10.34 -3.78
CA PRO A 33 0.45 9.54 -2.70
C PRO A 33 -0.91 8.92 -3.05
N ARG A 34 -1.75 9.66 -3.79
CA ARG A 34 -3.07 9.16 -4.23
C ARG A 34 -2.98 8.01 -5.24
N ALA A 35 -1.96 7.99 -6.08
CA ALA A 35 -1.75 6.92 -7.05
C ALA A 35 -1.32 5.62 -6.34
N SER A 36 -0.42 5.74 -5.34
CA SER A 36 -0.01 4.63 -4.48
C SER A 36 -1.21 4.03 -3.72
N ASP A 37 -2.05 4.87 -3.13
CA ASP A 37 -3.24 4.43 -2.39
C ASP A 37 -4.25 3.70 -3.30
N ALA A 38 -4.48 4.19 -4.51
CA ALA A 38 -5.36 3.54 -5.48
C ALA A 38 -4.84 2.14 -5.87
N MET A 39 -3.53 2.01 -6.11
CA MET A 39 -2.92 0.71 -6.41
C MET A 39 -2.98 -0.25 -5.22
N ALA A 40 -2.77 0.24 -3.99
CA ALA A 40 -2.89 -0.57 -2.78
C ALA A 40 -4.32 -1.08 -2.57
N VAL A 41 -5.34 -0.27 -2.87
CA VAL A 41 -6.75 -0.67 -2.86
C VAL A 41 -7.02 -1.74 -3.94
N LEU A 42 -6.56 -1.54 -5.18
CA LEU A 42 -6.71 -2.55 -6.25
C LEU A 42 -6.03 -3.88 -5.89
N LEU A 43 -4.83 -3.83 -5.31
CA LEU A 43 -4.11 -5.01 -4.83
C LEU A 43 -4.83 -5.71 -3.66
N SER A 44 -5.74 -5.01 -2.97
CA SER A 44 -6.56 -5.58 -1.90
C SER A 44 -7.73 -6.43 -2.41
N VAL A 45 -7.86 -6.64 -3.73
CA VAL A 45 -8.71 -7.71 -4.28
C VAL A 45 -8.34 -9.06 -3.67
N VAL A 46 -7.05 -9.29 -3.41
CA VAL A 46 -6.63 -10.37 -2.52
C VAL A 46 -6.33 -9.76 -1.15
N PRO A 47 -7.14 -10.04 -0.12
CA PRO A 47 -6.96 -9.42 1.18
C PRO A 47 -5.54 -9.64 1.74
N GLY A 48 -4.89 -8.57 2.18
CA GLY A 48 -3.51 -8.57 2.67
C GLY A 48 -2.44 -8.17 1.66
N LEU A 49 -2.69 -8.25 0.34
CA LEU A 49 -1.70 -7.86 -0.67
C LEU A 49 -1.45 -6.34 -0.70
N GLY A 50 -2.49 -5.52 -0.56
CA GLY A 50 -2.36 -4.06 -0.44
C GLY A 50 -1.50 -3.61 0.75
N HIS A 51 -1.62 -4.30 1.90
CA HIS A 51 -0.75 -4.06 3.06
C HIS A 51 0.71 -4.39 2.78
N ILE A 52 0.99 -5.47 2.04
CA ILE A 52 2.37 -5.83 1.65
C ILE A 52 2.96 -4.77 0.72
N TYR A 53 2.16 -4.29 -0.25
CA TYR A 53 2.56 -3.22 -1.18
C TYR A 53 2.97 -1.94 -0.44
N LYS A 54 2.16 -1.56 0.56
CA LYS A 54 2.38 -0.41 1.45
C LYS A 54 3.55 -0.57 2.44
N GLY A 55 4.24 -1.71 2.39
CA GLY A 55 5.38 -2.04 3.27
C GLY A 55 5.03 -2.72 4.59
N HIS A 56 3.75 -2.97 4.87
CA HIS A 56 3.25 -3.62 6.08
C HIS A 56 3.23 -5.16 5.95
N LYS A 57 4.41 -5.75 5.73
CA LYS A 57 4.56 -7.19 5.41
C LYS A 57 3.96 -8.15 6.45
N VAL A 58 4.13 -7.86 7.75
CA VAL A 58 3.61 -8.72 8.82
C VAL A 58 2.08 -8.70 8.84
N VAL A 59 1.48 -7.51 8.82
CA VAL A 59 0.02 -7.36 8.80
C VAL A 59 -0.57 -7.97 7.53
N GLY A 60 0.04 -7.70 6.38
CA GLY A 60 -0.39 -8.28 5.11
C GLY A 60 -0.28 -9.80 5.08
N ALA A 61 0.80 -10.39 5.61
CA ALA A 61 0.95 -11.84 5.70
C ALA A 61 -0.08 -12.47 6.67
N LEU A 62 -0.35 -11.84 7.81
CA LEU A 62 -1.39 -12.29 8.73
C LEU A 62 -2.77 -12.24 8.08
N LEU A 63 -3.08 -11.15 7.35
CA LEU A 63 -4.33 -11.04 6.63
C LEU A 63 -4.45 -12.13 5.56
N LEU A 64 -3.40 -12.35 4.77
CA LEU A 64 -3.42 -13.29 3.65
C LEU A 64 -3.45 -14.77 4.08
N PHE A 65 -2.60 -15.17 5.04
CA PHE A 65 -2.42 -16.58 5.41
C PHE A 65 -3.24 -17.05 6.61
N LEU A 66 -3.71 -16.13 7.46
CA LEU A 66 -4.41 -16.49 8.69
C LEU A 66 -5.84 -15.95 8.73
N VAL A 67 -6.01 -14.64 8.62
CA VAL A 67 -7.33 -14.01 8.79
C VAL A 67 -8.25 -14.35 7.62
N THR A 68 -7.78 -14.29 6.37
CA THR A 68 -8.62 -14.57 5.19
C THR A 68 -9.12 -16.02 5.18
N PRO A 69 -8.29 -17.06 5.35
CA PRO A 69 -8.78 -18.44 5.39
C PRO A 69 -9.77 -18.68 6.52
N ILE A 70 -9.52 -18.11 7.71
CA ILE A 70 -10.43 -18.20 8.85
C ILE A 70 -11.76 -17.51 8.52
N ALA A 71 -11.73 -16.29 7.99
CA ALA A 71 -12.93 -15.54 7.61
C ALA A 71 -13.78 -16.31 6.59
N PHE A 72 -13.15 -16.92 5.58
CA PHE A 72 -13.82 -17.80 4.62
C PHE A 72 -14.44 -19.03 5.29
N ALA A 73 -13.70 -19.74 6.15
CA ALA A 73 -14.23 -20.91 6.84
C ALA A 73 -15.46 -20.56 7.70
N PHE A 74 -15.37 -19.48 8.49
CA PHE A 74 -16.48 -19.03 9.32
C PHE A 74 -17.67 -18.51 8.51
N ALA A 75 -17.42 -17.79 7.42
CA ALA A 75 -18.50 -17.30 6.57
C ALA A 75 -19.25 -18.44 5.86
N LEU A 76 -18.55 -19.47 5.42
CA LEU A 76 -19.18 -20.67 4.85
C LEU A 76 -20.02 -21.40 5.90
N LEU A 77 -19.47 -21.62 7.09
CA LEU A 77 -20.22 -22.22 8.21
C LEU A 77 -21.48 -21.40 8.55
N ALA A 78 -21.34 -20.08 8.66
CA ALA A 78 -22.45 -19.17 8.92
C ALA A 78 -23.48 -19.21 7.78
N ALA A 79 -23.04 -19.27 6.53
CA ALA A 79 -23.92 -19.35 5.37
C ALA A 79 -24.77 -20.63 5.41
N PHE A 80 -24.19 -21.78 5.75
CA PHE A 80 -24.98 -23.02 5.93
C PHE A 80 -25.98 -22.89 7.08
N ALA A 81 -25.60 -22.28 8.19
CA ALA A 81 -26.46 -22.10 9.35
C ALA A 81 -27.59 -21.07 9.12
N SER A 82 -27.39 -20.10 8.23
CA SER A 82 -28.27 -18.93 8.07
C SER A 82 -28.90 -18.82 6.67
N ALA A 83 -29.07 -19.95 5.95
CA ALA A 83 -29.62 -19.98 4.60
C ALA A 83 -28.93 -19.01 3.60
N GLY A 84 -27.60 -18.85 3.72
CA GLY A 84 -26.77 -18.05 2.83
C GLY A 84 -26.42 -16.65 3.34
N PHE A 85 -27.14 -16.12 4.34
CA PHE A 85 -26.85 -14.77 4.87
C PHE A 85 -25.44 -14.57 5.43
N GLY A 86 -24.80 -15.64 5.94
CA GLY A 86 -23.43 -15.60 6.44
C GLY A 86 -22.39 -15.18 5.40
N LEU A 87 -22.69 -15.26 4.10
CA LEU A 87 -21.79 -14.73 3.05
C LEU A 87 -21.64 -13.21 3.12
N GLY A 88 -22.62 -12.48 3.68
CA GLY A 88 -22.54 -11.04 3.86
C GLY A 88 -21.33 -10.62 4.71
N ILE A 89 -20.89 -11.48 5.66
CA ILE A 89 -19.70 -11.24 6.47
C ILE A 89 -18.44 -11.08 5.60
N LEU A 90 -18.32 -11.83 4.48
CA LEU A 90 -17.16 -11.71 3.59
C LEU A 90 -17.13 -10.36 2.89
N VAL A 91 -18.29 -9.83 2.49
CA VAL A 91 -18.38 -8.52 1.85
C VAL A 91 -17.94 -7.42 2.82
N PHE A 92 -18.47 -7.45 4.06
CA PHE A 92 -18.07 -6.48 5.08
C PHE A 92 -16.60 -6.61 5.47
N TYR A 93 -16.09 -7.83 5.59
CA TYR A 93 -14.66 -8.09 5.81
C TYR A 93 -13.80 -7.47 4.71
N TRP A 94 -14.15 -7.72 3.45
CA TRP A 94 -13.38 -7.23 2.32
C TRP A 94 -13.38 -5.70 2.23
N LEU A 95 -14.54 -5.07 2.39
CA LEU A 95 -14.64 -3.60 2.45
C LEU A 95 -13.82 -3.04 3.61
N GLY A 96 -13.86 -3.67 4.78
CA GLY A 96 -13.05 -3.28 5.93
C GLY A 96 -11.54 -3.33 5.64
N VAL A 97 -11.08 -4.38 4.97
CA VAL A 97 -9.67 -4.50 4.55
C VAL A 97 -9.29 -3.39 3.56
N MET A 98 -10.14 -3.10 2.57
CA MET A 98 -9.87 -2.04 1.59
C MET A 98 -9.82 -0.65 2.24
N ILE A 99 -10.78 -0.34 3.11
CA ILE A 99 -10.80 0.93 3.87
C ILE A 99 -9.55 1.04 4.75
N HIS A 100 -9.15 -0.05 5.39
CA HIS A 100 -7.97 -0.07 6.24
C HIS A 100 -6.68 0.19 5.43
N VAL A 101 -6.53 -0.40 4.23
CA VAL A 101 -5.37 -0.12 3.35
C VAL A 101 -5.33 1.33 2.90
N TRP A 102 -6.49 1.90 2.59
CA TRP A 102 -6.58 3.29 2.17
C TRP A 102 -6.21 4.26 3.29
N GLY A 103 -6.53 3.95 4.55
CA GLY A 103 -6.30 4.82 5.69
C GLY A 103 -4.91 4.77 6.35
N ILE A 104 -4.10 3.74 6.08
CA ILE A 104 -2.72 3.63 6.64
C ILE A 104 -1.74 4.50 5.83
N GLU A 105 -0.56 4.85 6.36
CA GLU A 105 0.47 5.57 5.60
C GLU A 105 1.47 4.64 4.89
N ASP A 106 2.11 5.11 3.81
CA ASP A 106 3.15 4.34 3.10
C ASP A 106 4.43 4.25 3.94
N ARG A 107 4.82 3.01 4.32
CA ARG A 107 6.08 2.79 5.06
C ARG A 107 7.29 2.72 4.13
N VAL A 108 7.06 2.33 2.88
CA VAL A 108 8.09 2.25 1.85
C VAL A 108 7.67 3.21 0.75
N PRO A 109 8.49 4.21 0.39
CA PRO A 109 8.22 5.01 -0.79
C PRO A 109 8.13 4.09 -2.01
N PRO A 110 7.09 4.20 -2.85
CA PRO A 110 6.92 3.31 -3.99
C PRO A 110 8.20 3.31 -4.82
N ALA A 111 8.80 2.14 -4.99
CA ALA A 111 9.90 1.95 -5.92
C ALA A 111 9.39 2.44 -7.28
N SER A 112 10.11 3.38 -7.87
CA SER A 112 9.82 3.98 -9.17
C SER A 112 9.36 2.92 -10.18
N VAL A 113 8.05 2.84 -10.38
CA VAL A 113 7.44 2.20 -11.55
C VAL A 113 6.48 3.23 -12.11
N ASP A 114 7.07 4.29 -12.64
CA ASP A 114 6.46 5.04 -13.73
C ASP A 114 7.34 4.86 -14.97
N GLN A 115 7.15 3.72 -15.63
CA GLN A 115 7.49 3.54 -17.04
C GLN A 115 6.20 3.33 -17.86
N GLY A 116 5.07 3.90 -17.39
CA GLY A 116 3.75 3.53 -17.88
C GLY A 116 3.05 4.56 -18.75
N GLU A 117 3.27 5.86 -18.53
CA GLU A 117 2.41 6.88 -19.14
C GLU A 117 3.25 7.86 -19.98
N GLN A 118 3.80 7.36 -21.09
CA GLN A 118 4.07 8.20 -22.27
C GLN A 118 2.90 8.05 -23.25
N TYR A 119 1.94 8.97 -23.15
CA TYR A 119 0.96 9.23 -24.20
C TYR A 119 0.91 10.72 -24.47
#